data_AF-A0A9W4UX07-F1
#
_entry.id   AF-A0A9W4UX07-F1
#
_cell.length_a   1.000
_cell.length_b   1.000
_cell.length_c   1.000
_cell.angle_alpha   90.00
_cell.angle_beta   90.00
_cell.angle_gamma   90.00
#
_symmetry.space_group_name_H-M   'P 1'
#
loop_
_entity.id
_entity.type
_entity.pdbx_description
1 polymer ?
#
loop_
_entity_poly.entity_id
_entity_poly.type
_entity_poly.pdbx_seq_one_letter_code
_entity_poly.pdbx_strand_id
1 'polypeptide(L)'
;MRHQADMARYAFIADLEPASAPRLEEPLLHPPYLGYRGDKWGYSDAVHNPYDDSVTFWYEHDRVIRPTGSDYTIPKSWKLPFDAYRQTYGVNQTFAYRCLDKGDAKILHMYQYRGSNLFQGNLSLVLVHFELEVPPDTPCEYPDLLRYTVDVYDTGGFDGLYNLEQYREKPGVPYDPLVDPVRHAVLMGPVYEDPIPAGWPMFGPEPPVVNPDGSVTLVHTVDYRNGTTVSHTGTYQPREVFVTGCIEREGATQLAMYSYLGSVEIPRATSPVSLAFANWEAYTRAPIPCTFPDYIERTAGAFDLGRLNWEWDRESFVSWLGG
;
A
#
# COMPACT_ATOMS: atom_id res chain seq x y z
N MET A 1 24.43 -18.22 26.00
CA MET A 1 24.65 -16.96 26.74
C MET A 1 25.38 -15.96 25.85
N ARG A 2 24.64 -15.08 25.16
CA ARG A 2 25.12 -13.83 24.51
C ARG A 2 23.98 -12.94 23.96
N HIS A 3 22.72 -13.21 24.27
CA HIS A 3 21.57 -12.57 23.60
C HIS A 3 21.12 -11.21 24.15
N GLN A 4 21.58 -10.80 25.34
CA GLN A 4 21.11 -9.55 25.96
C GLN A 4 21.88 -8.29 25.53
N ALA A 5 23.17 -8.40 25.21
CA ALA A 5 23.99 -7.24 24.88
C ALA A 5 23.65 -6.63 23.50
N ASP A 6 23.15 -7.45 22.57
CA ASP A 6 22.83 -7.00 21.21
C ASP A 6 21.41 -6.38 21.13
N MET A 7 20.45 -6.84 21.95
CA MET A 7 19.14 -6.15 22.10
C MET A 7 19.29 -4.75 22.71
N ALA A 8 20.30 -4.53 23.56
CA ALA A 8 20.56 -3.23 24.17
C ALA A 8 20.84 -2.12 23.13
N ARG A 9 21.30 -2.48 21.92
CA ARG A 9 21.56 -1.49 20.86
C ARG A 9 20.31 -0.85 20.31
N TYR A 10 19.17 -1.55 20.35
CA TYR A 10 17.89 -1.07 19.85
C TYR A 10 16.94 -0.67 20.96
N ALA A 11 17.28 -0.91 22.23
CA ALA A 11 16.39 -0.65 23.37
C ALA A 11 15.85 0.80 23.42
N PHE A 12 16.56 1.78 22.85
CA PHE A 12 16.11 3.16 22.77
C PHE A 12 14.85 3.35 21.92
N ILE A 13 14.53 2.44 20.99
CA ILE A 13 13.34 2.58 20.13
C ILE A 13 12.05 2.35 20.91
N ALA A 14 12.10 1.67 22.05
CA ALA A 14 10.92 1.35 22.87
C ALA A 14 10.17 2.59 23.36
N ASP A 15 10.87 3.72 23.46
CA ASP A 15 10.35 4.98 23.98
C ASP A 15 10.05 6.01 22.87
N LEU A 16 10.21 5.64 21.60
CA LEU A 16 9.95 6.56 20.48
C LEU A 16 8.46 6.60 20.12
N GLU A 17 7.98 7.77 19.76
CA GLU A 17 6.65 7.88 19.14
C GLU A 17 6.73 7.52 17.65
N PRO A 18 5.67 6.92 17.06
CA PRO A 18 5.59 6.72 15.63
C PRO A 18 5.70 8.05 14.86
N ALA A 19 6.53 8.06 13.81
CA ALA A 19 6.70 9.21 12.92
C ALA A 19 5.43 9.51 12.10
N SER A 20 4.57 8.50 11.94
CA SER A 20 3.23 8.62 11.36
C SER A 20 2.26 7.68 12.09
N ALA A 21 0.95 7.91 11.90
CA ALA A 21 -0.06 7.03 12.49
C ALA A 21 0.15 5.57 12.03
N PRO A 22 0.22 4.60 12.96
CA PRO A 22 0.25 3.19 12.64
C PRO A 22 -0.93 2.76 11.77
N ARG A 23 -0.73 1.74 10.94
CA ARG A 23 -1.65 1.35 9.87
C ARG A 23 -1.87 -0.16 9.90
N LEU A 24 -3.11 -0.58 9.71
CA LEU A 24 -3.42 -2.00 9.56
C LEU A 24 -3.34 -2.39 8.09
N GLU A 25 -2.49 -3.37 7.79
CA GLU A 25 -2.32 -3.90 6.45
C GLU A 25 -2.58 -5.41 6.45
N GLU A 26 -3.25 -5.90 5.41
CA GLU A 26 -3.61 -7.33 5.31
C GLU A 26 -3.01 -8.02 4.07
N PRO A 27 -1.68 -8.04 3.86
CA PRO A 27 -1.10 -8.59 2.65
C PRO A 27 -1.23 -10.11 2.54
N LEU A 28 -1.21 -10.64 1.32
CA LEU A 28 -1.14 -12.09 1.09
C LEU A 28 0.21 -12.66 1.58
N LEU A 29 0.26 -13.95 1.90
CA LEU A 29 1.52 -14.66 2.20
C LEU A 29 2.51 -14.55 1.04
N HIS A 30 2.00 -14.59 -0.18
CA HIS A 30 2.75 -14.44 -1.42
C HIS A 30 2.24 -13.18 -2.14
N PRO A 31 2.70 -11.98 -1.75
CA PRO A 31 2.23 -10.75 -2.36
C PRO A 31 2.63 -10.73 -3.85
N PRO A 32 1.77 -10.21 -4.74
CA PRO A 32 2.11 -10.09 -6.15
C PRO A 32 3.34 -9.20 -6.32
N TYR A 33 4.29 -9.63 -7.14
CA TYR A 33 5.54 -8.91 -7.37
C TYR A 33 5.29 -7.55 -8.02
N LEU A 34 5.79 -6.48 -7.39
CA LEU A 34 5.53 -5.09 -7.78
C LEU A 34 6.43 -4.56 -8.90
N GLY A 35 7.33 -5.38 -9.45
CA GLY A 35 8.22 -4.97 -10.53
C GLY A 35 9.07 -3.74 -10.16
N TYR A 36 8.85 -2.63 -10.88
CA TYR A 36 9.75 -1.46 -10.96
C TYR A 36 9.88 -0.63 -9.67
N ARG A 37 9.04 -0.84 -8.65
CA ARG A 37 9.01 -0.02 -7.42
C ARG A 37 9.37 -0.76 -6.12
N GLY A 38 9.82 -2.01 -6.20
CA GLY A 38 10.22 -2.82 -5.04
C GLY A 38 9.02 -3.29 -4.19
N ASP A 39 9.25 -4.20 -3.24
CA ASP A 39 8.18 -4.74 -2.40
C ASP A 39 7.91 -3.83 -1.18
N LYS A 40 6.67 -3.32 -1.06
CA LYS A 40 6.19 -2.48 0.07
C LYS A 40 6.38 -3.17 1.43
N TRP A 41 6.19 -4.49 1.45
CA TRP A 41 6.03 -5.31 2.64
C TRP A 41 7.34 -5.79 3.27
N GLY A 42 8.47 -5.61 2.59
CA GLY A 42 9.77 -6.04 3.09
C GLY A 42 10.06 -7.53 3.06
N TYR A 43 9.10 -8.38 2.70
CA TYR A 43 9.28 -9.82 2.52
C TYR A 43 8.90 -10.23 1.09
N SER A 44 9.56 -11.28 0.57
CA SER A 44 9.27 -11.87 -0.75
C SER A 44 8.23 -12.97 -0.68
N ASP A 45 8.25 -13.71 0.43
CA ASP A 45 7.47 -14.91 0.66
C ASP A 45 7.24 -15.10 2.18
N ALA A 46 6.14 -15.75 2.55
CA ALA A 46 5.78 -16.06 3.92
C ALA A 46 5.16 -17.46 4.03
N VAL A 47 5.51 -18.18 5.08
CA VAL A 47 4.91 -19.47 5.43
C VAL A 47 4.22 -19.37 6.79
N HIS A 48 2.93 -19.67 6.81
CA HIS A 48 2.11 -19.72 8.03
C HIS A 48 2.20 -21.10 8.70
N ASN A 49 2.29 -21.09 10.03
CA ASN A 49 2.18 -22.27 10.87
C ASN A 49 0.79 -22.34 11.52
N PRO A 50 -0.06 -23.31 11.15
CA PRO A 50 -1.43 -23.39 11.67
C PRO A 50 -1.53 -23.81 13.15
N TYR A 51 -0.45 -24.31 13.77
CA TYR A 51 -0.49 -24.78 15.16
C TYR A 51 -0.42 -23.65 16.19
N ASP A 52 0.35 -22.61 15.91
CA ASP A 52 0.60 -21.48 16.81
C ASP A 52 0.39 -20.11 16.15
N ASP A 53 -0.13 -20.12 14.92
CA ASP A 53 -0.37 -18.95 14.07
C ASP A 53 0.91 -18.12 13.78
N SER A 54 2.10 -18.68 14.03
CA SER A 54 3.37 -18.01 13.68
C SER A 54 3.55 -17.91 12.17
N VAL A 55 4.28 -16.90 11.72
CA VAL A 55 4.64 -16.69 10.32
C VAL A 55 6.15 -16.66 10.18
N THR A 56 6.66 -17.32 9.15
CA THR A 56 8.08 -17.21 8.80
C THR A 56 8.22 -16.44 7.49
N PHE A 57 8.91 -15.31 7.52
CA PHE A 57 9.15 -14.42 6.39
C PHE A 57 10.49 -14.68 5.72
N TRP A 58 10.52 -14.58 4.38
CA TRP A 58 11.71 -14.64 3.54
C TRP A 58 12.04 -13.23 3.05
N TYR A 59 13.29 -12.85 3.23
CA TYR A 59 13.83 -11.53 2.90
C TYR A 59 14.90 -11.73 1.83
N GLU A 60 14.60 -11.34 0.59
CA GLU A 60 15.49 -11.50 -0.56
C GLU A 60 16.17 -10.17 -0.95
N HIS A 61 17.45 -10.21 -1.30
CA HIS A 61 18.21 -9.01 -1.64
C HIS A 61 17.59 -8.18 -2.79
N ASP A 62 17.12 -8.83 -3.85
CA ASP A 62 16.68 -8.13 -5.06
C ASP A 62 15.22 -7.61 -5.00
N ARG A 63 14.45 -8.06 -4.00
CA ARG A 63 13.11 -7.50 -3.69
C ARG A 63 13.17 -6.35 -2.70
N VAL A 64 14.35 -6.13 -2.16
CA VAL A 64 14.61 -5.27 -1.03
C VAL A 64 15.11 -3.93 -1.63
N ILE A 65 14.10 -3.04 -1.75
CA ILE A 65 14.12 -1.56 -1.87
C ILE A 65 14.55 -0.93 -3.20
N ARG A 66 13.58 -0.30 -3.88
CA ARG A 66 13.75 1.10 -4.30
C ARG A 66 13.00 1.97 -3.28
N PRO A 67 13.60 3.04 -2.75
CA PRO A 67 12.81 4.00 -1.98
C PRO A 67 11.76 4.61 -2.89
N THR A 68 10.51 4.62 -2.44
CA THR A 68 9.50 5.55 -2.94
C THR A 68 9.70 6.85 -2.17
N GLY A 69 9.87 7.95 -2.88
CA GLY A 69 10.15 9.27 -2.31
C GLY A 69 11.54 9.78 -2.63
N SER A 70 11.63 11.05 -3.05
CA SER A 70 12.88 11.73 -3.43
C SER A 70 13.88 11.84 -2.29
N ASP A 71 13.42 11.75 -1.05
CA ASP A 71 14.19 12.10 0.15
C ASP A 71 14.72 10.86 0.89
N TYR A 72 14.41 9.67 0.40
CA TYR A 72 14.86 8.41 0.98
C TYR A 72 15.98 7.80 0.16
N THR A 73 17.03 7.35 0.84
CA THR A 73 18.09 6.54 0.21
C THR A 73 18.32 5.24 0.95
N ILE A 74 18.80 4.22 0.23
CA ILE A 74 19.24 2.96 0.83
C ILE A 74 20.62 3.18 1.45
N PRO A 75 20.85 2.78 2.71
CA PRO A 75 22.17 2.88 3.33
C PRO A 75 23.27 2.20 2.49
N LYS A 76 24.43 2.86 2.33
CA LYS A 76 25.54 2.32 1.52
C LYS A 76 26.12 1.00 2.04
N SER A 77 25.94 0.70 3.33
CA SER A 77 26.41 -0.52 3.99
C SER A 77 25.46 -1.71 3.84
N TRP A 78 24.36 -1.53 3.13
CA TRP A 78 23.32 -2.52 3.04
C TRP A 78 23.74 -3.70 2.16
N LYS A 79 24.10 -4.79 2.83
CA LYS A 79 24.42 -6.07 2.21
C LYS A 79 23.72 -7.15 3.02
N LEU A 80 22.74 -7.82 2.43
CA LEU A 80 22.33 -9.12 2.96
C LEU A 80 23.52 -10.07 2.77
N PRO A 81 23.94 -10.81 3.82
CA PRO A 81 25.08 -11.72 3.71
C PRO A 81 24.80 -12.95 2.83
N PHE A 82 23.55 -13.14 2.39
CA PHE A 82 23.07 -14.26 1.57
C PHE A 82 21.96 -13.78 0.62
N ASP A 83 21.69 -14.57 -0.42
CA ASP A 83 20.62 -14.32 -1.40
C ASP A 83 19.23 -14.21 -0.74
N ALA A 84 19.04 -14.86 0.41
CA ALA A 84 17.85 -14.73 1.25
C ALA A 84 18.15 -14.94 2.75
N TYR A 85 17.43 -14.22 3.61
CA TYR A 85 17.35 -14.47 5.06
C TYR A 85 15.93 -14.86 5.45
N ARG A 86 15.76 -15.66 6.50
CA ARG A 86 14.43 -16.02 7.00
C ARG A 86 14.32 -15.86 8.51
N GLN A 87 13.14 -15.48 8.97
CA GLN A 87 12.86 -15.33 10.38
C GLN A 87 11.40 -15.62 10.70
N THR A 88 11.17 -16.31 11.80
CA THR A 88 9.83 -16.66 12.32
C THR A 88 9.41 -15.66 13.39
N TYR A 89 8.16 -15.23 13.32
CA TYR A 89 7.53 -14.33 14.26
C TYR A 89 6.22 -14.93 14.77
N GLY A 90 6.02 -14.88 16.08
CA GLY A 90 4.78 -15.24 16.75
C GLY A 90 3.78 -14.09 16.76
N VAL A 91 2.53 -14.41 17.07
CA VAL A 91 1.46 -13.40 17.20
C VAL A 91 1.81 -12.39 18.29
N ASN A 92 1.50 -11.12 18.00
CA ASN A 92 1.81 -9.91 18.74
C ASN A 92 3.28 -9.49 18.77
N GLN A 93 4.19 -10.22 18.11
CA GLN A 93 5.59 -9.80 18.07
C GLN A 93 5.78 -8.57 17.19
N THR A 94 6.63 -7.66 17.65
CA THR A 94 7.09 -6.51 16.85
C THR A 94 8.44 -6.81 16.23
N PHE A 95 8.73 -6.24 15.06
CA PHE A 95 10.02 -6.41 14.39
C PHE A 95 10.23 -5.31 13.35
N ALA A 96 11.48 -4.87 13.20
CA ALA A 96 11.85 -4.06 12.06
C ALA A 96 12.04 -4.93 10.82
N TYR A 97 11.67 -4.40 9.66
CA TYR A 97 11.87 -5.07 8.37
C TYR A 97 12.67 -4.21 7.38
N ARG A 98 12.71 -2.89 7.60
CA ARG A 98 13.31 -1.91 6.71
C ARG A 98 13.94 -0.76 7.48
N CYS A 99 15.11 -0.30 7.04
CA CYS A 99 15.74 0.94 7.50
C CYS A 99 16.18 1.78 6.30
N LEU A 100 15.81 3.06 6.28
CA LEU A 100 16.12 4.02 5.22
C LEU A 100 16.85 5.24 5.78
N ASP A 101 17.73 5.83 4.99
CA ASP A 101 18.29 7.15 5.30
C ASP A 101 17.32 8.25 4.85
N LYS A 102 17.09 9.27 5.70
CA LYS A 102 16.28 10.46 5.44
C LYS A 102 16.94 11.70 6.03
N GLY A 103 17.68 12.44 5.22
CA GLY A 103 18.44 13.61 5.69
C GLY A 103 19.48 13.24 6.77
N ASP A 104 19.37 13.84 7.95
CA ASP A 104 20.24 13.59 9.11
C ASP A 104 19.67 12.52 10.08
N ALA A 105 18.60 11.84 9.68
CA ALA A 105 17.96 10.77 10.45
C ALA A 105 17.87 9.48 9.63
N LYS A 106 17.43 8.42 10.30
CA LYS A 106 17.02 7.16 9.67
C LYS A 106 15.56 6.91 9.97
N ILE A 107 14.85 6.30 9.02
CA ILE A 107 13.49 5.82 9.24
C ILE A 107 13.52 4.30 9.33
N LEU A 108 13.10 3.79 10.50
CA LEU A 108 12.93 2.37 10.76
C LEU A 108 11.47 2.01 10.53
N HIS A 109 11.19 1.16 9.53
CA HIS A 109 9.84 0.62 9.36
C HIS A 109 9.73 -0.68 10.14
N MET A 110 8.65 -0.76 10.91
CA MET A 110 8.36 -1.85 11.80
C MET A 110 6.97 -2.41 11.53
N TYR A 111 6.82 -3.69 11.87
CA TYR A 111 5.54 -4.35 11.92
C TYR A 111 5.28 -4.87 13.34
N GLN A 112 4.02 -4.91 13.70
CA GLN A 112 3.51 -5.91 14.63
C GLN A 112 2.71 -6.96 13.87
N TYR A 113 3.06 -8.23 14.04
CA TYR A 113 2.27 -9.32 13.48
C TYR A 113 1.09 -9.66 14.40
N ARG A 114 -0.13 -9.61 13.89
CA ARG A 114 -1.38 -9.85 14.64
C ARG A 114 -2.03 -11.20 14.36
N GLY A 115 -1.34 -12.06 13.61
CA GLY A 115 -1.87 -13.34 13.18
C GLY A 115 -2.28 -13.33 11.72
N SER A 116 -3.01 -14.36 11.32
CA SER A 116 -3.50 -14.53 9.96
C SER A 116 -5.01 -14.30 9.83
N ASN A 117 -5.46 -13.97 8.62
CA ASN A 117 -6.87 -13.82 8.27
C ASN A 117 -7.17 -14.57 6.96
N LEU A 118 -8.33 -15.20 6.89
CA LEU A 118 -8.82 -15.90 5.70
C LEU A 118 -9.91 -15.07 5.02
N PHE A 119 -9.70 -14.74 3.75
CA PHE A 119 -10.70 -14.08 2.92
C PHE A 119 -10.98 -14.94 1.68
N GLN A 120 -12.18 -15.53 1.63
CA GLN A 120 -12.60 -16.42 0.54
C GLN A 120 -11.59 -17.54 0.23
N GLY A 121 -11.01 -18.12 1.28
CA GLY A 121 -10.02 -19.22 1.18
C GLY A 121 -8.58 -18.77 0.95
N ASN A 122 -8.33 -17.49 0.67
CA ASN A 122 -6.98 -16.95 0.58
C ASN A 122 -6.49 -16.47 1.94
N LEU A 123 -5.32 -16.96 2.34
CA LEU A 123 -4.69 -16.58 3.59
C LEU A 123 -3.92 -15.27 3.40
N SER A 124 -4.19 -14.33 4.31
CA SER A 124 -3.50 -13.06 4.44
C SER A 124 -2.92 -12.94 5.84
N LEU A 125 -1.89 -12.12 5.96
CA LEU A 125 -1.30 -11.73 7.22
C LEU A 125 -2.05 -10.52 7.75
N VAL A 126 -2.05 -10.31 9.06
CA VAL A 126 -2.51 -9.07 9.66
C VAL A 126 -1.30 -8.37 10.27
N LEU A 127 -0.90 -7.26 9.66
CA LEU A 127 0.29 -6.52 10.04
C LEU A 127 -0.09 -5.10 10.45
N VAL A 128 0.38 -4.66 11.62
CA VAL A 128 0.34 -3.23 11.97
C VAL A 128 1.66 -2.60 11.57
N HIS A 129 1.65 -1.83 10.50
CA HIS A 129 2.79 -1.03 10.03
C HIS A 129 2.95 0.22 10.88
N PHE A 130 4.18 0.59 11.19
CA PHE A 130 4.52 1.90 11.73
C PHE A 130 5.98 2.25 11.44
N GLU A 131 6.30 3.53 11.55
CA GLU A 131 7.62 4.06 11.24
C GLU A 131 8.16 4.81 12.45
N LEU A 132 9.45 4.67 12.72
CA LEU A 132 10.16 5.39 13.77
C LEU A 132 11.27 6.23 13.14
N GLU A 133 11.34 7.51 13.51
CA GLU A 133 12.52 8.34 13.21
C GLU A 133 13.59 8.05 14.26
N VAL A 134 14.72 7.50 13.82
CA VAL A 134 15.81 7.03 14.69
C VAL A 134 17.11 7.79 14.38
N PRO A 135 18.04 7.88 15.35
CA PRO A 135 19.33 8.54 15.15
C PRO A 135 20.10 7.99 13.94
N PRO A 136 20.91 8.82 13.25
CA PRO A 136 21.66 8.40 12.05
C PRO A 136 22.69 7.30 12.31
N ASP A 137 23.17 7.15 13.55
CA ASP A 137 24.09 6.10 13.97
C ASP A 137 23.38 4.77 14.33
N THR A 138 22.05 4.70 14.22
CA THR A 138 21.29 3.47 14.41
C THR A 138 21.80 2.37 13.48
N PRO A 139 22.19 1.19 14.01
CA PRO A 139 22.64 0.07 13.19
C PRO A 139 21.52 -0.38 12.24
N CYS A 140 21.84 -0.57 10.96
CA CYS A 140 20.87 -0.97 9.93
C CYS A 140 21.40 -2.12 9.06
N GLU A 141 22.37 -2.86 9.58
CA GLU A 141 22.95 -4.03 8.94
C GLU A 141 22.01 -5.22 9.04
N TYR A 142 21.87 -5.94 7.93
CA TYR A 142 21.09 -7.18 7.87
C TYR A 142 22.02 -8.38 8.02
N PRO A 143 21.57 -9.47 8.67
CA PRO A 143 20.24 -9.69 9.22
C PRO A 143 20.08 -9.19 10.67
N ASP A 144 21.09 -8.54 11.24
CA ASP A 144 21.10 -8.13 12.65
C ASP A 144 19.93 -7.20 12.99
N LEU A 145 19.54 -6.31 12.08
CA LEU A 145 18.32 -5.50 12.20
C LEU A 145 17.08 -6.36 12.46
N LEU A 146 16.85 -7.37 11.61
CA LEU A 146 15.68 -8.26 11.70
C LEU A 146 15.70 -9.06 13.00
N ARG A 147 16.88 -9.52 13.41
CA ARG A 147 17.06 -10.40 14.56
C ARG A 147 16.91 -9.68 15.90
N TYR A 148 17.46 -8.47 16.02
CA TYR A 148 17.65 -7.80 17.31
C TYR A 148 16.64 -6.70 17.60
N THR A 149 15.70 -6.45 16.68
CA THR A 149 14.56 -5.54 16.90
C THR A 149 13.28 -6.26 17.32
N VAL A 150 13.30 -7.59 17.43
CA VAL A 150 12.14 -8.38 17.82
C VAL A 150 11.71 -8.05 19.24
N ASP A 151 10.43 -7.72 19.42
CA ASP A 151 9.79 -7.41 20.71
C ASP A 151 10.47 -6.27 21.49
N VAL A 152 11.23 -5.41 20.79
CA VAL A 152 11.86 -4.25 21.43
C VAL A 152 10.83 -3.12 21.60
N TYR A 153 9.83 -3.04 20.74
CA TYR A 153 8.80 -2.00 20.76
C TYR A 153 7.48 -2.55 21.31
N ASP A 154 6.85 -1.84 22.26
CA ASP A 154 5.54 -2.18 22.80
C ASP A 154 4.42 -1.41 22.09
N THR A 155 3.52 -2.12 21.43
CA THR A 155 2.37 -1.56 20.69
C THR A 155 1.04 -1.77 21.42
N GLY A 156 1.04 -2.17 22.69
CA GLY A 156 -0.16 -2.53 23.46
C GLY A 156 -1.26 -1.45 23.51
N GLY A 157 -0.96 -0.19 23.17
CA GLY A 157 -1.92 0.91 23.08
C GLY A 157 -2.44 1.24 21.67
N PHE A 158 -1.88 0.64 20.61
CA PHE A 158 -2.15 1.10 19.24
C PHE A 158 -3.62 0.93 18.82
N ASP A 159 -4.24 -0.20 19.15
CA ASP A 159 -5.61 -0.50 18.70
C ASP A 159 -6.62 0.55 19.21
N GLY A 160 -6.47 0.99 20.46
CA GLY A 160 -7.33 2.00 21.07
C GLY A 160 -7.06 3.43 20.57
N LEU A 161 -5.82 3.73 20.17
CA LEU A 161 -5.42 5.06 19.72
C LEU A 161 -5.70 5.30 18.23
N TYR A 162 -5.54 4.27 17.40
CA TYR A 162 -5.53 4.39 15.94
C TYR A 162 -6.64 3.62 15.22
N ASN A 163 -7.57 2.99 15.96
CA ASN A 163 -8.72 2.29 15.39
C ASN A 163 -8.32 1.22 14.35
N LEU A 164 -7.36 0.36 14.72
CA LEU A 164 -6.75 -0.65 13.85
C LEU A 164 -7.61 -1.92 13.74
N GLU A 165 -8.87 -1.77 13.39
CA GLU A 165 -9.80 -2.89 13.29
C GLU A 165 -9.57 -3.72 12.02
N GLN A 166 -9.39 -5.03 12.21
CA GLN A 166 -9.35 -6.00 11.13
C GLN A 166 -10.65 -5.99 10.34
N TYR A 167 -10.54 -6.24 9.03
CA TYR A 167 -11.75 -6.54 8.29
C TYR A 167 -12.37 -7.84 8.80
N ARG A 168 -13.67 -7.78 9.08
CA ARG A 168 -14.49 -8.95 9.36
C ARG A 168 -15.66 -8.96 8.39
N GLU A 169 -15.91 -10.11 7.77
CA GLU A 169 -17.11 -10.32 6.97
C GLU A 169 -18.35 -9.99 7.83
N LYS A 170 -19.24 -9.15 7.29
CA LYS A 170 -20.47 -8.78 7.99
C LYS A 170 -21.42 -9.98 7.98
N PRO A 171 -21.80 -10.54 9.14
CA PRO A 171 -22.69 -11.68 9.17
C PRO A 171 -24.03 -11.35 8.50
N GLY A 172 -24.48 -12.21 7.59
CA GLY A 172 -25.78 -12.08 6.92
C GLY A 172 -25.80 -11.19 5.67
N VAL A 173 -24.66 -10.61 5.26
CA VAL A 173 -24.53 -9.94 3.96
C VAL A 173 -23.99 -10.95 2.94
N PRO A 174 -24.71 -11.23 1.84
CA PRO A 174 -24.19 -12.11 0.78
C PRO A 174 -22.91 -11.54 0.18
N TYR A 175 -21.94 -12.42 -0.05
CA TYR A 175 -20.68 -12.07 -0.71
C TYR A 175 -20.92 -11.65 -2.18
N ASP A 176 -20.42 -10.48 -2.57
CA ASP A 176 -20.34 -10.05 -3.96
C ASP A 176 -18.90 -10.26 -4.49
N PRO A 177 -18.71 -11.15 -5.48
CA PRO A 177 -17.37 -11.52 -5.97
C PRO A 177 -16.65 -10.41 -6.73
N LEU A 178 -17.30 -9.30 -7.06
CA LEU A 178 -16.66 -8.11 -7.64
C LEU A 178 -16.40 -7.04 -6.57
N VAL A 179 -17.38 -6.80 -5.69
CA VAL A 179 -17.35 -5.65 -4.76
C VAL A 179 -16.53 -5.94 -3.51
N ASP A 180 -16.76 -7.08 -2.88
CA ASP A 180 -16.14 -7.36 -1.58
C ASP A 180 -14.61 -7.50 -1.67
N PRO A 181 -14.02 -8.15 -2.69
CA PRO A 181 -12.56 -8.16 -2.83
C PRO A 181 -11.95 -6.78 -3.07
N VAL A 182 -12.64 -5.89 -3.79
CA VAL A 182 -12.20 -4.51 -4.01
C VAL A 182 -12.26 -3.71 -2.72
N ARG A 183 -13.32 -3.87 -1.93
CA ARG A 183 -13.47 -3.22 -0.62
C ARG A 183 -12.30 -3.51 0.32
N HIS A 184 -11.66 -4.67 0.16
CA HIS A 184 -10.52 -5.13 0.96
C HIS A 184 -9.23 -5.27 0.15
N ALA A 185 -9.11 -4.49 -0.92
CA ALA A 185 -7.88 -4.43 -1.67
C ALA A 185 -6.74 -3.90 -0.79
N VAL A 186 -5.57 -4.45 -1.00
CA VAL A 186 -4.35 -4.13 -0.27
C VAL A 186 -3.51 -3.20 -1.13
N LEU A 187 -3.12 -2.04 -0.61
CA LEU A 187 -2.34 -1.06 -1.35
C LEU A 187 -0.95 -1.58 -1.70
N MET A 188 -0.56 -1.39 -2.95
CA MET A 188 0.76 -1.79 -3.48
C MET A 188 1.80 -0.69 -3.37
N GLY A 189 1.39 0.57 -3.28
CA GLY A 189 2.30 1.71 -3.24
C GLY A 189 1.65 2.95 -2.62
N PRO A 190 2.39 4.08 -2.60
CA PRO A 190 1.88 5.35 -2.10
C PRO A 190 0.74 5.88 -2.97
N VAL A 191 -0.05 6.77 -2.38
CA VAL A 191 -1.15 7.48 -3.07
C VAL A 191 -0.60 8.78 -3.65
N TYR A 192 -0.74 8.93 -4.96
CA TYR A 192 -0.34 10.13 -5.69
C TYR A 192 -1.52 11.06 -5.88
N GLU A 193 -1.31 12.36 -5.68
CA GLU A 193 -2.27 13.38 -6.10
C GLU A 193 -1.78 14.03 -7.40
N ASP A 194 -2.51 13.76 -8.48
CA ASP A 194 -2.20 14.24 -9.82
C ASP A 194 -3.25 15.26 -10.27
N PRO A 195 -2.85 16.52 -10.47
CA PRO A 195 -3.73 17.52 -11.04
C PRO A 195 -3.68 17.45 -12.58
N ILE A 196 -4.82 17.21 -13.20
CA ILE A 196 -4.95 16.97 -14.64
C ILE A 196 -5.71 18.13 -15.29
N PRO A 197 -5.17 18.78 -16.34
CA PRO A 197 -5.89 19.84 -17.01
C PRO A 197 -7.27 19.37 -17.49
N ALA A 198 -8.34 20.13 -17.20
CA ALA A 198 -9.70 19.70 -17.50
C ALA A 198 -9.96 19.41 -18.99
N GLY A 199 -9.18 19.99 -19.90
CA GLY A 199 -9.26 19.74 -21.33
C GLY A 199 -8.46 18.54 -21.85
N TRP A 200 -7.78 17.79 -20.98
CA TRP A 200 -6.94 16.65 -21.38
C TRP A 200 -7.71 15.33 -21.25
N PRO A 201 -7.71 14.47 -22.28
CA PRO A 201 -8.31 13.15 -22.19
C PRO A 201 -7.68 12.29 -21.09
N MET A 202 -8.51 11.52 -20.39
CA MET A 202 -8.09 10.61 -19.32
C MET A 202 -8.83 9.28 -19.46
N PHE A 203 -8.10 8.16 -19.51
CA PHE A 203 -8.61 6.79 -19.71
C PHE A 203 -9.34 6.51 -21.05
N GLY A 204 -9.59 7.53 -21.85
CA GLY A 204 -10.22 7.47 -23.15
C GLY A 204 -9.89 8.71 -23.98
N PRO A 205 -10.49 8.85 -25.18
CA PRO A 205 -10.19 9.95 -26.10
C PRO A 205 -10.87 11.27 -25.72
N GLU A 206 -11.88 11.24 -24.84
CA GLU A 206 -12.66 12.42 -24.45
C GLU A 206 -12.14 13.01 -23.13
N PRO A 207 -12.13 14.35 -22.98
CA PRO A 207 -11.76 15.01 -21.73
C PRO A 207 -12.82 14.78 -20.65
N PRO A 208 -12.42 14.77 -19.36
CA PRO A 208 -13.36 14.75 -18.25
C PRO A 208 -14.37 15.91 -18.30
N VAL A 209 -15.61 15.65 -17.88
CA VAL A 209 -16.66 16.67 -17.77
C VAL A 209 -17.04 16.84 -16.31
N VAL A 210 -16.88 18.04 -15.75
CA VAL A 210 -17.36 18.38 -14.41
C VAL A 210 -18.84 18.76 -14.49
N ASN A 211 -19.66 18.06 -13.71
CA ASN A 211 -21.11 18.27 -13.68
C ASN A 211 -21.50 19.40 -12.71
N PRO A 212 -22.72 19.96 -12.82
CA PRO A 212 -23.19 21.03 -11.93
C PRO A 212 -23.26 20.63 -10.45
N ASP A 213 -23.38 19.33 -10.14
CA ASP A 213 -23.38 18.80 -8.77
C ASP A 213 -21.97 18.60 -8.19
N GLY A 214 -20.93 18.90 -8.98
CA GLY A 214 -19.54 18.73 -8.60
C GLY A 214 -19.00 17.32 -8.83
N SER A 215 -19.77 16.38 -9.37
CA SER A 215 -19.26 15.07 -9.83
C SER A 215 -18.44 15.22 -11.12
N VAL A 216 -17.65 14.18 -11.45
CA VAL A 216 -16.91 14.11 -12.71
C VAL A 216 -17.41 12.94 -13.56
N THR A 217 -17.69 13.21 -14.83
CA THR A 217 -17.98 12.19 -15.85
C THR A 217 -16.70 11.90 -16.64
N LEU A 218 -16.37 10.61 -16.76
CA LEU A 218 -15.17 10.11 -17.42
C LEU A 218 -15.55 9.08 -18.49
N VAL A 219 -14.79 9.04 -19.58
CA VAL A 219 -14.90 8.02 -20.63
C VAL A 219 -13.73 7.05 -20.51
N HIS A 220 -14.02 5.81 -20.17
CA HIS A 220 -13.06 4.71 -20.11
C HIS A 220 -13.07 3.98 -21.44
N THR A 221 -11.89 3.67 -21.98
CA THR A 221 -11.76 2.97 -23.26
C THR A 221 -10.79 1.80 -23.13
N VAL A 222 -11.17 0.66 -23.70
CA VAL A 222 -10.29 -0.52 -23.82
C VAL A 222 -10.18 -0.92 -25.28
N ASP A 223 -8.94 -1.08 -25.73
CA ASP A 223 -8.59 -1.62 -27.04
C ASP A 223 -8.29 -3.11 -26.93
N TYR A 224 -9.08 -3.93 -27.62
CA TYR A 224 -8.87 -5.37 -27.69
C TYR A 224 -7.91 -5.74 -28.81
N ARG A 225 -7.19 -6.86 -28.66
CA ARG A 225 -6.22 -7.36 -29.66
C ARG A 225 -6.82 -7.64 -31.04
N ASN A 226 -8.14 -7.81 -31.13
CA ASN A 226 -8.86 -7.98 -32.38
C ASN A 226 -9.14 -6.66 -33.12
N GLY A 227 -8.68 -5.52 -32.58
CA GLY A 227 -8.90 -4.18 -33.14
C GLY A 227 -10.22 -3.55 -32.74
N THR A 228 -11.02 -4.18 -31.86
CA THR A 228 -12.24 -3.58 -31.32
C THR A 228 -11.90 -2.64 -30.18
N THR A 229 -12.40 -1.40 -30.26
CA THR A 229 -12.38 -0.44 -29.15
C THR A 229 -13.77 -0.39 -28.52
N VAL A 230 -13.85 -0.53 -27.20
CA VAL A 230 -15.10 -0.40 -26.44
C VAL A 230 -14.94 0.73 -25.43
N SER A 231 -15.96 1.57 -25.32
CA SER A 231 -16.01 2.69 -24.38
C SER A 231 -17.12 2.52 -23.36
N HIS A 232 -16.90 3.00 -22.15
CA HIS A 232 -17.88 3.10 -21.09
C HIS A 232 -17.79 4.47 -20.40
N THR A 233 -18.93 5.06 -20.07
CA THR A 233 -19.00 6.37 -19.42
C THR A 233 -19.45 6.21 -17.97
N GLY A 234 -18.57 6.57 -17.04
CA GLY A 234 -18.84 6.58 -15.61
C GLY A 234 -19.00 8.01 -15.08
N THR A 235 -19.82 8.21 -14.05
CA THR A 235 -19.90 9.48 -13.32
C THR A 235 -19.64 9.23 -11.84
N TYR A 236 -18.69 9.97 -11.28
CA TYR A 236 -18.14 9.72 -9.95
C TYR A 236 -18.28 10.95 -9.07
N GLN A 237 -18.77 10.73 -7.85
CA GLN A 237 -18.84 11.78 -6.84
C GLN A 237 -17.44 12.12 -6.31
N PRO A 238 -17.21 13.35 -5.80
CA PRO A 238 -15.98 13.67 -5.11
C PRO A 238 -15.70 12.66 -3.99
N ARG A 239 -14.46 12.17 -3.91
CA ARG A 239 -13.96 11.15 -2.99
C ARG A 239 -14.52 9.73 -3.20
N GLU A 240 -15.35 9.52 -4.21
CA GLU A 240 -15.72 8.17 -4.63
C GLU A 240 -14.50 7.50 -5.28
N VAL A 241 -14.22 6.26 -4.89
CA VAL A 241 -13.14 5.48 -5.48
C VAL A 241 -13.69 4.67 -6.65
N PHE A 242 -12.96 4.64 -7.75
CA PHE A 242 -13.29 3.84 -8.91
C PHE A 242 -12.06 3.12 -9.48
N VAL A 243 -12.28 1.95 -10.06
CA VAL A 243 -11.24 1.15 -10.72
C VAL A 243 -11.18 1.53 -12.19
N THR A 244 -9.98 1.73 -12.71
CA THR A 244 -9.72 2.14 -14.11
C THR A 244 -8.93 1.12 -14.90
N GLY A 245 -8.22 0.23 -14.20
CA GLY A 245 -7.46 -0.86 -14.77
C GLY A 245 -7.57 -2.10 -13.90
N CYS A 246 -7.63 -3.26 -14.54
CA CYS A 246 -7.79 -4.56 -13.90
C CYS A 246 -6.88 -5.57 -14.61
N ILE A 247 -6.02 -6.25 -13.85
CA ILE A 247 -5.12 -7.29 -14.36
C ILE A 247 -5.23 -8.51 -13.46
N GLU A 248 -5.70 -9.62 -14.02
CA GLU A 248 -5.74 -10.91 -13.33
C GLU A 248 -4.30 -11.40 -13.05
N ARG A 249 -4.07 -11.83 -11.82
CA ARG A 249 -2.82 -12.44 -11.35
C ARG A 249 -3.15 -13.80 -10.71
N GLU A 250 -2.12 -14.59 -10.42
CA GLU A 250 -2.31 -15.85 -9.72
C GLU A 250 -2.80 -15.56 -8.28
N GLY A 251 -4.01 -15.99 -7.94
CA GLY A 251 -4.61 -15.84 -6.60
C GLY A 251 -5.09 -14.44 -6.22
N ALA A 252 -4.94 -13.43 -7.10
CA ALA A 252 -5.28 -12.04 -6.82
C ALA A 252 -5.62 -11.27 -8.11
N THR A 253 -6.16 -10.06 -7.98
CA THR A 253 -6.32 -9.13 -9.11
C THR A 253 -5.64 -7.81 -8.78
N GLN A 254 -4.77 -7.34 -9.66
CA GLN A 254 -4.15 -6.01 -9.58
C GLN A 254 -5.10 -4.96 -10.15
N LEU A 255 -5.23 -3.85 -9.44
CA LEU A 255 -6.19 -2.77 -9.70
C LEU A 255 -5.46 -1.44 -9.77
N ALA A 256 -5.78 -0.63 -10.78
CA ALA A 256 -5.45 0.78 -10.82
C ALA A 256 -6.66 1.57 -10.33
N MET A 257 -6.53 2.21 -9.17
CA MET A 257 -7.61 2.90 -8.48
C MET A 257 -7.43 4.41 -8.54
N TYR A 258 -8.55 5.12 -8.67
CA TYR A 258 -8.60 6.57 -8.69
C TYR A 258 -9.71 7.08 -7.77
N SER A 259 -9.54 8.29 -7.28
CA SER A 259 -10.61 9.05 -6.65
C SER A 259 -10.53 10.52 -7.05
N TYR A 260 -11.65 11.07 -7.51
CA TYR A 260 -11.73 12.48 -7.88
C TYR A 260 -11.82 13.35 -6.62
N LEU A 261 -10.89 14.29 -6.45
CA LEU A 261 -10.80 15.13 -5.24
C LEU A 261 -11.47 16.50 -5.41
N GLY A 262 -11.74 16.91 -6.65
CA GLY A 262 -12.30 18.22 -6.98
C GLY A 262 -11.50 18.97 -8.03
N SER A 263 -11.91 20.20 -8.31
CA SER A 263 -11.13 21.13 -9.14
C SER A 263 -10.11 21.89 -8.30
N VAL A 264 -8.93 22.10 -8.86
CA VAL A 264 -7.82 22.84 -8.26
C VAL A 264 -7.29 23.87 -9.25
N GLU A 265 -6.98 25.06 -8.75
CA GLU A 265 -6.29 26.06 -9.54
C GLU A 265 -4.78 25.84 -9.43
N ILE A 266 -4.09 25.73 -10.56
CA ILE A 266 -2.62 25.67 -10.58
C ILE A 266 -2.11 27.03 -11.08
N PRO A 267 -1.52 27.88 -10.22
CA PRO A 267 -1.17 29.28 -10.54
C PRO A 267 -0.18 29.50 -11.69
N ARG A 268 0.30 28.43 -12.36
CA ARG A 268 1.28 28.46 -13.46
C ARG A 268 0.98 27.47 -14.59
N ALA A 269 -0.14 26.77 -14.56
CA ALA A 269 -0.53 25.87 -15.65
C ALA A 269 -1.15 26.65 -16.81
N THR A 270 -1.00 26.13 -18.03
CA THR A 270 -1.62 26.67 -19.25
C THR A 270 -3.16 26.61 -19.22
N SER A 271 -3.73 25.76 -18.37
CA SER A 271 -5.14 25.79 -17.98
C SER A 271 -5.25 26.28 -16.54
N PRO A 272 -6.02 27.34 -16.24
CA PRO A 272 -6.15 27.85 -14.88
C PRO A 272 -6.85 26.86 -13.93
N VAL A 273 -7.61 25.90 -14.48
CA VAL A 273 -8.32 24.87 -13.73
C VAL A 273 -7.84 23.48 -14.15
N SER A 274 -7.47 22.69 -13.15
CA SER A 274 -7.18 21.27 -13.24
C SER A 274 -8.14 20.48 -12.36
N LEU A 275 -8.28 19.19 -12.64
CA LEU A 275 -9.01 18.23 -11.83
C LEU A 275 -7.99 17.45 -11.01
N ALA A 276 -8.09 17.47 -9.70
CA ALA A 276 -7.22 16.69 -8.82
C ALA A 276 -7.77 15.27 -8.68
N PHE A 277 -6.91 14.29 -8.91
CA PHE A 277 -7.20 12.88 -8.67
C PHE A 277 -6.19 12.29 -7.70
N ALA A 278 -6.66 11.56 -6.69
CA ALA A 278 -5.84 10.58 -5.99
C ALA A 278 -5.74 9.32 -6.84
N ASN A 279 -4.54 8.74 -7.01
CA ASN A 279 -4.35 7.48 -7.72
C ASN A 279 -3.34 6.57 -7.02
N TRP A 280 -3.58 5.26 -7.09
CA TRP A 280 -2.73 4.23 -6.51
C TRP A 280 -2.98 2.88 -7.17
N GLU A 281 -2.04 1.96 -6.97
CA GLU A 281 -2.22 0.55 -7.28
C GLU A 281 -2.57 -0.23 -6.01
N ALA A 282 -3.45 -1.22 -6.16
CA ALA A 282 -3.81 -2.16 -5.11
C ALA A 282 -4.01 -3.56 -5.70
N TYR A 283 -4.01 -4.59 -4.85
CA TYR A 283 -4.44 -5.93 -5.27
C TYR A 283 -5.54 -6.47 -4.36
N THR A 284 -6.43 -7.29 -4.91
CA THR A 284 -7.46 -7.96 -4.13
C THR A 284 -6.91 -9.23 -3.48
N ARG A 285 -7.34 -9.52 -2.24
CA ARG A 285 -7.00 -10.77 -1.55
C ARG A 285 -7.70 -12.01 -2.13
N ALA A 286 -8.75 -11.81 -2.91
CA ALA A 286 -9.41 -12.84 -3.70
C ALA A 286 -9.58 -12.33 -5.13
N PRO A 287 -9.38 -13.16 -6.16
CA PRO A 287 -9.43 -12.71 -7.54
C PRO A 287 -10.85 -12.26 -7.91
N ILE A 288 -10.91 -11.22 -8.76
CA ILE A 288 -12.13 -10.73 -9.40
C ILE A 288 -11.99 -10.86 -10.93
N PRO A 289 -13.09 -11.09 -11.67
CA PRO A 289 -13.03 -11.12 -13.13
C PRO A 289 -12.75 -9.72 -13.71
N CYS A 290 -11.75 -9.61 -14.60
CA CYS A 290 -11.43 -8.36 -15.30
C CYS A 290 -12.26 -8.15 -16.58
N THR A 291 -13.57 -8.30 -16.48
CA THR A 291 -14.49 -8.07 -17.60
C THR A 291 -14.85 -6.59 -17.68
N PHE A 292 -14.56 -5.95 -18.82
CA PHE A 292 -14.94 -4.56 -19.08
C PHE A 292 -16.36 -4.48 -19.66
N PRO A 293 -17.21 -3.54 -19.23
CA PRO A 293 -16.95 -2.50 -18.22
C PRO A 293 -17.31 -2.92 -16.78
N ASP A 294 -17.69 -4.16 -16.53
CA ASP A 294 -18.21 -4.64 -15.24
C ASP A 294 -17.33 -4.26 -14.04
N TYR A 295 -16.00 -4.40 -14.14
CA TYR A 295 -15.10 -4.04 -13.03
C TYR A 295 -15.07 -2.54 -12.75
N ILE A 296 -15.44 -1.68 -13.70
CA ILE A 296 -15.54 -0.23 -13.51
C ILE A 296 -16.89 0.10 -12.89
N GLU A 297 -17.98 -0.38 -13.51
CA GLU A 297 -19.35 -0.06 -13.13
C GLU A 297 -19.69 -0.57 -11.73
N ARG A 298 -19.36 -1.83 -11.45
CA ARG A 298 -19.83 -2.50 -10.24
C ARG A 298 -18.96 -2.22 -9.02
N THR A 299 -17.74 -1.74 -9.21
CA THR A 299 -16.79 -1.51 -8.10
C THR A 299 -16.66 -0.04 -7.71
N ALA A 300 -17.36 0.87 -8.40
CA ALA A 300 -17.46 2.26 -8.02
C ALA A 300 -17.98 2.38 -6.57
N GLY A 301 -17.26 3.14 -5.74
CA GLY A 301 -17.56 3.32 -4.32
C GLY A 301 -17.34 2.06 -3.46
N ALA A 302 -16.79 0.97 -3.99
CA ALA A 302 -16.56 -0.25 -3.22
C ALA A 302 -15.44 -0.09 -2.19
N PHE A 303 -14.36 0.62 -2.55
CA PHE A 303 -13.22 0.90 -1.68
C PHE A 303 -13.46 2.14 -0.82
N ASP A 304 -13.21 2.04 0.48
CA ASP A 304 -13.36 3.15 1.41
C ASP A 304 -12.11 4.04 1.40
N LEU A 305 -12.22 5.24 0.81
CA LEU A 305 -11.14 6.24 0.79
C LEU A 305 -10.68 6.64 2.21
N GLY A 306 -11.52 6.47 3.23
CA GLY A 306 -11.18 6.69 4.63
C GLY A 306 -9.97 5.86 5.08
N ARG A 307 -9.78 4.66 4.50
CA ARG A 307 -8.59 3.82 4.72
C ARG A 307 -7.30 4.50 4.28
N LEU A 308 -7.37 5.33 3.24
CA LEU A 308 -6.19 6.05 2.76
C LEU A 308 -5.83 7.24 3.64
N ASN A 309 -6.79 7.89 4.30
CA ASN A 309 -6.53 9.08 5.14
C ASN A 309 -5.61 8.77 6.34
N TRP A 310 -5.40 7.49 6.67
CA TRP A 310 -4.44 7.02 7.67
C TRP A 310 -3.09 6.55 7.05
N GLU A 311 -3.03 6.43 5.72
CA GLU A 311 -1.91 5.86 4.97
C GLU A 311 -1.10 6.90 4.16
N TRP A 312 -1.29 8.19 4.42
CA TRP A 312 -0.69 9.25 3.60
C TRP A 312 0.80 9.48 3.88
N ASP A 313 1.64 8.81 3.09
CA ASP A 313 2.81 9.45 2.49
C ASP A 313 2.37 10.05 1.15
N ARG A 314 1.84 11.27 1.19
CA ARG A 314 1.44 12.00 -0.02
C ARG A 314 2.68 12.44 -0.77
N GLU A 315 2.93 11.84 -1.93
CA GLU A 315 3.78 12.44 -2.95
C GLU A 315 2.91 13.27 -3.89
N SER A 316 2.97 14.60 -3.75
CA SER A 316 2.38 15.50 -4.73
C SER A 316 3.29 15.57 -5.97
N PHE A 317 2.77 15.22 -7.15
CA PHE A 317 3.54 15.27 -8.39
C PHE A 317 3.64 16.71 -8.92
N VAL A 318 4.42 17.57 -8.24
CA VAL A 318 4.73 18.93 -8.73
C VAL A 318 6.07 18.92 -9.45
N SER A 319 6.19 18.16 -10.56
CA SER A 319 7.43 18.15 -11.35
C SER A 319 7.27 18.28 -12.87
N TRP A 320 6.05 18.47 -13.41
CA TRP A 320 5.84 18.60 -14.87
C TRP A 320 5.64 20.03 -15.40
N LEU A 321 5.66 21.06 -14.56
CA LEU A 321 5.53 22.48 -14.98
C LEU A 321 6.81 23.31 -14.80
N GLY A 322 7.94 22.65 -14.54
CA GLY A 322 9.26 23.28 -14.40
C GLY A 322 10.25 22.73 -15.41
N GLY A 323 10.02 23.00 -16.69
CA GLY A 323 10.95 22.76 -17.80
C GLY A 323 10.79 23.83 -18.86
#